data_AF-Q8W5D3-F1
#
_entry.id   AF-Q8W5D3-F1
#
_cell.length_a   1.000
_cell.length_b   1.000
_cell.length_c   1.000
_cell.angle_alpha   90.00
_cell.angle_beta   90.00
_cell.angle_gamma   90.00
#
_symmetry.space_group_name_H-M   'P 1'
#
loop_
_entity.id
_entity.type
_entity.pdbx_description
1 polymer ?
#
loop_
_entity_poly.entity_id
_entity_poly.type
_entity_poly.pdbx_seq_one_letter_code
_entity_poly.pdbx_strand_id
1 'polypeptide(L)'
;MNLDHNSTLGTLQERADEPLLQVQLTRDTCGGLVISVTAHHHVADGKSMSVFFVAWAAAVHTRETLLPTPFHDRGVVVVPSRLPQPAFDHRNIEFNGGEHG
;
A
#
# COMPACT_ATOMS: atom_id res chain seq x y z
N MET A 1 34.22 -8.94 26.75
CA MET A 1 33.18 -9.92 27.11
C MET A 1 32.25 -9.28 28.12
N ASN A 2 31.06 -8.89 27.68
CA ASN A 2 29.78 -9.06 28.36
C ASN A 2 28.72 -8.45 27.44
N LEU A 3 28.00 -9.34 26.76
CA LEU A 3 26.83 -9.04 25.97
C LEU A 3 25.67 -8.82 26.94
N ASP A 4 25.11 -7.63 26.97
CA ASP A 4 23.81 -7.37 27.55
C ASP A 4 22.74 -8.03 26.68
N HIS A 5 22.28 -9.17 27.16
CA HIS A 5 21.27 -10.01 26.52
C HIS A 5 19.87 -9.44 26.79
N ASN A 6 19.50 -8.32 26.13
CA ASN A 6 18.08 -7.93 26.04
C ASN A 6 17.71 -6.96 24.89
N SER A 7 18.54 -6.83 23.84
CA SER A 7 18.28 -5.88 22.73
C SER A 7 17.36 -6.43 21.61
N THR A 8 16.27 -7.13 21.93
CA THR A 8 15.35 -7.67 20.92
C THR A 8 13.85 -7.51 21.24
N LEU A 9 13.47 -6.61 22.14
CA LEU A 9 12.06 -6.25 22.39
C LEU A 9 11.76 -4.78 22.06
N GLY A 10 12.32 -4.27 20.97
CA GLY A 10 12.07 -2.90 20.53
C GLY A 10 12.05 -2.80 19.02
N THR A 11 10.97 -3.23 18.36
CA THR A 11 10.46 -2.71 17.06
C THR A 11 9.25 -3.49 16.53
N LEU A 12 8.24 -3.71 17.36
CA LEU A 12 6.86 -3.83 16.87
C LEU A 12 5.99 -2.85 17.65
N GLN A 13 6.48 -1.62 17.83
CA GLN A 13 5.57 -0.52 18.09
C GLN A 13 4.85 -0.32 16.77
N GLU A 14 3.67 -0.93 16.63
CA GLU A 14 2.73 -0.50 15.62
C GLU A 14 2.63 1.02 15.78
N ARG A 15 3.06 1.77 14.77
CA ARG A 15 3.00 3.23 14.80
C ARG A 15 1.53 3.60 14.57
N ALA A 16 0.70 3.30 15.57
CA ALA A 16 -0.75 3.39 15.55
C ALA A 16 -1.22 4.82 15.23
N ASP A 17 -0.34 5.80 15.42
CA ASP A 17 -0.59 7.21 15.14
C ASP A 17 -0.16 7.65 13.72
N GLU A 18 0.39 6.77 12.87
CA GLU A 18 0.76 7.13 11.50
C GLU A 18 -0.47 7.08 10.56
N PRO A 19 -0.80 8.18 9.86
CA PRO A 19 -1.96 8.21 9.00
C PRO A 19 -1.80 7.27 7.79
N LEU A 20 -2.80 6.41 7.57
CA LEU A 20 -2.85 5.53 6.40
C LEU A 20 -3.13 6.28 5.10
N LEU A 21 -3.74 7.46 5.19
CA LEU A 21 -4.07 8.35 4.10
C LEU A 21 -3.85 9.80 4.54
N GLN A 22 -3.14 10.57 3.73
CA GLN A 22 -2.98 12.01 3.86
C GLN A 22 -3.46 12.69 2.58
N VAL A 23 -4.17 13.80 2.73
CA VAL A 23 -4.71 14.60 1.63
C VAL A 23 -4.27 16.05 1.82
N GLN A 24 -3.68 16.63 0.78
CA GLN A 24 -3.31 18.05 0.74
C GLN A 24 -4.09 18.76 -0.37
N LEU A 25 -4.67 19.90 -0.01
CA LEU A 25 -5.36 20.80 -0.92
C LEU A 25 -4.54 22.07 -1.10
N THR A 26 -4.04 22.29 -2.31
CA THR A 26 -3.24 23.48 -2.62
C THR A 26 -4.01 24.33 -3.63
N ARG A 27 -4.41 25.53 -3.21
CA ARG A 27 -5.03 26.53 -4.10
C ARG A 27 -3.94 27.38 -4.71
N ASP A 28 -3.95 27.51 -6.03
CA ASP A 28 -3.06 28.45 -6.71
C ASP A 28 -3.68 29.85 -6.78
N THR A 29 -2.88 30.85 -7.16
CA THR A 29 -3.33 32.25 -7.28
C THR A 29 -4.26 32.49 -8.47
N CYS A 30 -4.32 31.56 -9.43
CA CYS A 30 -5.18 31.62 -10.61
C CYS A 30 -6.58 31.05 -10.33
N GLY A 31 -6.83 30.52 -9.13
CA GLY A 31 -8.09 29.91 -8.72
C GLY A 31 -8.18 28.40 -8.96
N GLY A 32 -7.11 27.77 -9.46
CA GLY A 32 -6.99 26.33 -9.56
C GLY A 32 -6.82 25.64 -8.19
N LEU A 33 -7.14 24.35 -8.15
CA LEU A 33 -6.99 23.49 -6.98
C LEU A 33 -6.22 22.23 -7.37
N VAL A 34 -5.09 22.00 -6.72
CA VAL A 34 -4.35 20.75 -6.79
C VAL A 34 -4.68 19.91 -5.56
N ILE A 35 -5.06 18.67 -5.79
CA ILE A 35 -5.30 17.67 -4.75
C ILE A 35 -4.15 16.67 -4.79
N SER A 36 -3.35 16.62 -3.73
CA SER A 36 -2.30 15.62 -3.56
C SER A 36 -2.74 14.59 -2.53
N VAL A 37 -2.51 13.31 -2.82
CA VAL A 37 -2.88 12.20 -1.95
C VAL A 37 -1.66 11.30 -1.76
N THR A 38 -1.36 10.99 -0.51
CA THR A 38 -0.34 10.01 -0.13
C THR A 38 -0.99 8.95 0.72
N ALA A 39 -0.77 7.69 0.39
CA ALA A 39 -1.38 6.55 1.07
C ALA A 39 -0.33 5.49 1.38
N HIS A 40 -0.50 4.82 2.50
CA HIS A 40 0.35 3.70 2.88
C HIS A 40 0.07 2.49 1.96
N HIS A 41 1.02 2.10 1.11
CA HIS A 41 0.77 1.12 0.03
C HIS A 41 0.36 -0.29 0.54
N HIS A 42 0.64 -0.64 1.80
CA HIS A 42 0.14 -1.91 2.37
C HIS A 42 -1.40 -1.96 2.52
N VAL A 43 -2.07 -0.80 2.54
CA VAL A 43 -3.53 -0.77 2.74
C VAL A 43 -4.32 -0.82 1.44
N ALA A 44 -3.71 -0.46 0.31
CA ALA A 44 -4.38 -0.40 -0.98
C ALA A 44 -3.41 -0.62 -2.15
N ASP A 45 -3.88 -1.33 -3.17
CA ASP A 45 -3.25 -1.37 -4.48
C ASP A 45 -3.75 -0.23 -5.39
N GLY A 46 -3.21 -0.10 -6.60
CA GLY A 46 -3.64 0.95 -7.52
C GLY A 46 -5.12 0.87 -7.91
N LYS A 47 -5.70 -0.33 -7.96
CA LYS A 47 -7.11 -0.53 -8.34
C LYS A 47 -8.04 -0.04 -7.23
N SER A 48 -7.80 -0.44 -6.00
CA SER A 48 -8.55 -0.02 -4.82
C SER A 48 -8.40 1.48 -4.56
N MET A 49 -7.21 2.07 -4.75
CA MET A 49 -7.03 3.53 -4.71
C MET A 49 -7.85 4.26 -5.78
N SER A 50 -7.93 3.71 -7.00
CA SER A 50 -8.75 4.30 -8.08
C SER A 50 -10.24 4.29 -7.73
N VAL A 51 -10.73 3.17 -7.17
CA VAL A 51 -12.12 3.05 -6.70
C VAL A 51 -12.40 4.04 -5.58
N PHE A 52 -11.47 4.19 -4.64
CA PHE A 52 -11.56 5.18 -3.57
C PHE A 52 -11.71 6.61 -4.11
N PHE A 53 -10.94 7.02 -5.13
CA PHE A 53 -11.07 8.38 -5.70
C PHE A 53 -12.41 8.63 -6.36
N VAL A 54 -12.94 7.65 -7.11
CA VAL A 54 -14.29 7.77 -7.70
C VAL A 54 -15.35 7.89 -6.60
N ALA A 55 -15.26 7.05 -5.57
CA ALA A 55 -16.18 7.08 -4.44
C ALA A 55 -16.09 8.39 -3.65
N TRP A 56 -14.87 8.90 -3.43
CA TRP A 56 -14.63 10.17 -2.75
C TRP A 56 -15.21 11.35 -3.54
N ALA A 57 -14.99 11.40 -4.85
CA ALA A 57 -15.56 12.45 -5.70
C ALA A 57 -17.10 12.44 -5.70
N ALA A 58 -17.70 11.25 -5.80
CA ALA A 58 -19.15 11.08 -5.73
C ALA A 58 -19.72 11.52 -4.36
N ALA A 59 -19.07 11.13 -3.26
CA ALA A 59 -19.46 11.53 -1.90
C ALA A 59 -19.43 13.05 -1.71
N VAL A 60 -18.48 13.75 -2.35
CA VAL A 60 -18.36 15.22 -2.29
C VAL A 60 -19.36 15.93 -3.21
N HIS A 61 -19.78 15.32 -4.33
CA HIS A 61 -20.58 16.01 -5.35
C HIS A 61 -22.05 16.24 -4.98
N THR A 62 -22.79 15.26 -4.41
CA THR A 62 -24.11 15.45 -3.73
C THR A 62 -24.78 14.13 -3.30
N ARG A 63 -25.59 14.23 -2.23
CA ARG A 63 -26.62 13.32 -1.67
C ARG A 63 -26.99 12.09 -2.52
N GLU A 64 -26.85 10.90 -1.93
CA GLU A 64 -27.39 9.62 -2.40
C GLU A 64 -26.77 8.99 -3.65
N THR A 65 -25.47 9.18 -3.87
CA THR A 65 -24.75 8.21 -4.71
C THR A 65 -24.62 6.89 -3.94
N LEU A 66 -25.30 5.85 -4.43
CA LEU A 66 -25.11 4.45 -3.99
C LEU A 66 -23.68 4.04 -4.32
N LEU A 67 -22.76 4.34 -3.41
CA LEU A 67 -21.41 3.83 -3.45
C LEU A 67 -21.46 2.35 -3.08
N PRO A 68 -20.79 1.47 -3.84
CA PRO A 68 -20.64 0.09 -3.42
C PRO A 68 -20.00 0.09 -2.04
N THR A 69 -20.63 -0.62 -1.10
CA THR A 69 -20.10 -0.72 0.26
C THR A 69 -18.72 -1.37 0.22
N PRO A 70 -17.67 -0.71 0.74
CA PRO A 70 -16.35 -1.29 0.73
C PRO A 70 -16.33 -2.58 1.55
N PHE A 71 -15.73 -3.62 0.98
CA PHE A 71 -15.55 -4.90 1.64
C PHE A 71 -14.19 -4.91 2.36
N HIS A 72 -14.21 -4.95 3.69
CA HIS A 72 -13.00 -4.80 4.51
C HIS A 72 -12.44 -6.13 5.05
N ASP A 73 -13.18 -7.23 4.92
CA ASP A 73 -12.74 -8.52 5.45
C ASP A 73 -11.62 -9.10 4.58
N ARG A 74 -10.37 -8.84 4.99
CA ARG A 74 -9.17 -9.39 4.36
C ARG A 74 -8.99 -10.88 4.60
N GLY A 75 -9.69 -11.46 5.58
CA GLY A 75 -9.61 -12.88 5.91
C GLY A 75 -10.15 -13.78 4.79
N VAL A 76 -11.10 -13.27 4.00
CA VAL A 76 -11.69 -13.98 2.85
C VAL A 76 -10.69 -14.19 1.70
N VAL A 77 -9.64 -13.36 1.62
CA VAL A 77 -8.58 -13.51 0.61
C VAL A 77 -7.56 -14.60 1.01
N VAL A 78 -7.63 -15.10 2.25
CA VAL A 78 -6.76 -16.18 2.72
C VAL A 78 -7.29 -17.52 2.23
N VAL A 79 -7.03 -17.83 0.96
CA VAL A 79 -6.93 -19.21 0.52
C VAL A 79 -5.44 -19.55 0.54
N PRO A 80 -4.95 -20.42 1.45
CA PRO A 80 -3.64 -21.02 1.31
C PRO A 80 -3.72 -22.05 0.17
N SER A 81 -3.93 -21.59 -1.07
CA SER A 81 -3.64 -22.43 -2.22
C SER A 81 -2.13 -22.48 -2.28
N ARG A 82 -1.57 -23.65 -1.92
CA ARG A 82 -0.16 -24.06 -2.10
C ARG A 82 0.66 -22.94 -2.73
N LEU A 83 1.51 -22.27 -1.94
CA LEU A 83 2.44 -21.27 -2.45
C LEU A 83 2.98 -21.78 -3.79
N PRO A 84 2.85 -21.02 -4.89
CA PRO A 84 3.44 -21.43 -6.16
C PRO A 84 4.89 -21.76 -5.87
N GLN A 85 5.25 -23.03 -5.95
CA GLN A 85 6.64 -23.40 -5.75
C GLN A 85 7.40 -22.75 -6.90
N PRO A 86 8.38 -21.88 -6.61
CA PRO A 86 9.17 -21.30 -7.67
C PRO A 86 9.73 -22.42 -8.53
N ALA A 87 9.37 -22.44 -9.80
CA ALA A 87 9.90 -23.44 -10.73
C ALA A 87 11.42 -23.31 -10.88
N PHE A 88 11.96 -22.13 -10.55
CA PHE A 88 13.37 -21.81 -10.61
C PHE A 88 13.81 -21.07 -9.36
N ASP A 89 15.03 -21.40 -8.92
CA ASP A 89 15.71 -20.70 -7.84
C ASP A 89 16.16 -19.31 -8.30
N HIS A 90 15.32 -18.32 -8.04
CA HIS A 90 15.60 -16.92 -8.39
C HIS A 90 16.61 -16.25 -7.47
N ARG A 91 17.13 -16.92 -6.44
CA ARG A 91 18.25 -16.40 -5.63
C ARG A 91 19.61 -16.60 -6.29
N ASN A 92 19.72 -17.51 -7.26
CA ASN A 92 21.01 -18.00 -7.77
C ASN A 92 21.22 -17.79 -9.28
N ILE A 93 20.51 -16.86 -9.92
CA ILE A 93 20.79 -16.50 -11.31
C ILE A 93 22.01 -15.56 -11.32
N GLU A 94 23.21 -16.13 -11.27
CA GLU A 94 24.42 -15.41 -11.70
C GLU A 94 24.28 -15.08 -13.18
N PHE A 95 24.20 -13.79 -13.50
CA PHE A 95 24.28 -13.34 -14.88
C PHE A 95 25.74 -13.47 -15.34
N ASN A 96 26.11 -14.65 -15.84
CA ASN A 96 27.36 -14.81 -16.57
C ASN A 96 27.24 -14.02 -17.88
N GLY A 97 27.68 -12.76 -17.84
CA GLY A 97 27.97 -12.00 -19.04
C GLY A 97 29.07 -12.75 -19.78
N GLY A 98 28.67 -13.57 -20.75
CA GLY A 98 29.62 -14.23 -21.64
C GLY A 98 30.45 -13.14 -22.32
N GLU A 99 31.74 -13.13 -22.03
CA GLU A 99 32.72 -12.38 -22.80
C GLU A 99 32.68 -12.91 -24.24
N HIS A 100 32.12 -12.10 -25.14
CA HIS A 100 32.30 -12.31 -26.57
C HIS A 100 33.73 -11.87 -26.92
N GLY A 101 34.62 -12.86 -27.01
CA GLY A 101 35.86 -12.75 -27.79
C GLY A 101 35.59 -12.84 -29.28
#